data_AF-A0A2J4Y589-F1
#
_entry.id   AF-A0A2J4Y589-F1
#
_cell.length_a   1.000
_cell.length_b   1.000
_cell.length_c   1.000
_cell.angle_alpha   90.00
_cell.angle_beta   90.00
_cell.angle_gamma   90.00
#
_symmetry.space_group_name_H-M   'P 1'
#
loop_
_entity.id
_entity.type
_entity.pdbx_description
1 polymer ?
#
loop_
_entity_poly.entity_id
_entity_poly.type
_entity_poly.pdbx_seq_one_letter_code
_entity_poly.pdbx_strand_id
1 'polypeptide(L)' 'MSQTVHFQGNPVSVQGTIPQAGAKAQPFTLVAKDLSDVALSQFAGSRKVLNIFPSIDTGVCAASVRKFNQLASELDNT' A
#
# COMPACT_ATOMS: atom_id res chain seq x y z
N MET A 1 -6.46 -14.79 -12.57
CA MET A 1 -5.28 -15.50 -12.07
C MET A 1 -5.09 -15.09 -10.62
N SER A 2 -4.96 -16.03 -9.70
CA SER A 2 -4.71 -15.78 -8.27
C SER A 2 -3.22 -15.87 -7.98
N GLN A 3 -2.68 -14.97 -7.17
CA GLN A 3 -1.31 -15.05 -6.68
C GLN A 3 -1.27 -15.83 -5.37
N THR A 4 -0.21 -16.57 -5.08
CA THR A 4 -0.05 -17.30 -3.81
C THR A 4 1.04 -16.66 -2.98
N VAL A 5 0.70 -16.25 -1.75
CA VAL A 5 1.64 -15.80 -0.73
C VAL A 5 1.68 -16.82 0.41
N HIS A 6 2.63 -16.70 1.34
CA HIS A 6 2.76 -17.63 2.45
C HIS A 6 2.59 -16.90 3.79
N PHE A 7 1.74 -17.44 4.67
CA PHE A 7 1.57 -16.99 6.05
C PHE A 7 2.01 -18.10 7.00
N GLN A 8 3.10 -17.88 7.74
CA GLN A 8 3.70 -18.90 8.62
C GLN A 8 3.95 -20.24 7.90
N GLY A 9 4.38 -20.19 6.63
CA GLY A 9 4.60 -21.37 5.79
C GLY A 9 3.34 -21.93 5.11
N ASN A 10 2.15 -21.47 5.48
CA ASN A 10 0.90 -21.92 4.86
C ASN A 10 0.59 -21.08 3.60
N PRO A 11 0.21 -21.69 2.47
CA PRO A 11 -0.15 -20.97 1.26
C PRO A 11 -1.49 -20.24 1.43
N VAL A 12 -1.52 -18.98 0.99
CA VAL A 12 -2.69 -18.09 1.01
C VAL A 12 -2.91 -17.55 -0.40
N SER A 13 -4.13 -17.70 -0.91
CA SER A 13 -4.50 -17.17 -2.22
C SER A 13 -4.87 -15.69 -2.14
N VAL A 14 -4.29 -14.88 -3.03
CA VAL A 14 -4.58 -13.46 -3.21
C VAL A 14 -5.36 -13.29 -4.50
N GLN A 15 -6.54 -12.70 -4.38
CA GLN A 15 -7.42 -12.44 -5.51
C GLN A 15 -6.94 -11.26 -6.33
N GLY A 16 -7.13 -11.35 -7.64
CA GLY A 16 -6.72 -10.33 -8.59
C GLY A 16 -5.22 -10.30 -8.88
N THR A 17 -4.82 -9.32 -9.68
CA THR A 17 -3.46 -9.17 -10.17
C THR A 17 -2.87 -7.86 -9.66
N ILE A 18 -1.66 -7.93 -9.11
CA ILE A 18 -0.94 -6.73 -8.68
C ILE A 18 -0.53 -5.92 -9.93
N PRO A 19 -0.72 -4.57 -9.93
CA PRO A 19 -0.32 -3.74 -11.05
C PRO A 19 1.16 -3.94 -11.42
N GLN A 20 1.43 -4.11 -12.71
CA GLN A 20 2.79 -4.23 -13.24
C GLN A 20 3.34 -2.85 -13.63
N ALA A 21 4.66 -2.73 -13.73
CA ALA A 21 5.29 -1.49 -14.18
C ALA A 21 4.74 -1.05 -15.55
N GLY A 22 4.46 0.24 -15.69
CA GLY A 22 3.84 0.82 -16.90
C GLY A 22 2.31 0.69 -16.97
N ALA A 23 1.67 -0.09 -16.09
CA ALA A 23 0.22 -0.13 -16.00
C ALA A 23 -0.33 1.16 -15.35
N LYS A 24 -1.44 1.67 -15.86
CA LYS A 24 -2.16 2.78 -15.23
C LYS A 24 -2.80 2.29 -13.92
N ALA A 25 -2.47 2.96 -12.82
CA ALA A 25 -3.10 2.69 -11.52
C ALA A 25 -4.61 2.98 -11.59
N GLN A 26 -5.42 2.04 -11.07
CA GLN A 26 -6.87 2.19 -11.02
C GLN A 26 -7.25 3.24 -9.96
N PRO A 27 -8.30 4.05 -10.20
CA PRO A 27 -8.79 4.97 -9.19
C PRO A 27 -9.32 4.19 -7.98
N PHE A 28 -9.05 4.70 -6.79
CA PHE A 28 -9.58 4.19 -5.53
C PHE A 28 -9.91 5.34 -4.59
N THR A 29 -10.80 5.05 -3.64
CA THR A 29 -11.12 5.91 -2.50
C THR A 29 -10.89 5.10 -1.23
N LEU A 30 -10.13 5.66 -0.30
CA LEU A 30 -9.85 5.08 1.02
C LEU A 30 -10.28 6.07 2.11
N VAL A 31 -10.43 5.57 3.34
CA VAL A 31 -10.84 6.39 4.49
C VAL A 31 -9.60 6.81 5.27
N ALA A 32 -9.47 8.11 5.53
CA ALA A 32 -8.39 8.67 6.34
C ALA A 32 -8.67 8.56 7.86
N LYS A 33 -7.67 8.92 8.66
CA LYS A 33 -7.74 8.90 10.14
C LYS A 33 -8.88 9.76 10.73
N ASP A 34 -9.29 10.80 10.00
CA ASP A 34 -10.35 11.73 10.37
C ASP A 34 -11.71 11.32 9.77
N LEU A 35 -11.80 10.09 9.25
CA LEU A 35 -12.98 9.51 8.59
C LEU A 35 -13.35 10.19 7.28
N SER A 36 -12.49 11.05 6.72
CA SER A 36 -12.70 11.64 5.40
C SER A 36 -12.37 10.67 4.26
N ASP A 37 -13.06 10.84 3.14
CA ASP A 37 -12.79 10.09 1.91
C ASP A 37 -11.59 10.70 1.17
N VAL A 38 -10.58 9.88 0.94
CA VAL A 38 -9.35 10.23 0.22
C VAL A 38 -9.29 9.45 -1.09
N ALA A 39 -9.48 10.15 -2.19
CA ALA A 39 -9.38 9.59 -3.53
C ALA A 39 -7.95 9.70 -4.08
N LEU A 40 -7.51 8.71 -4.88
CA LEU A 40 -6.20 8.74 -5.56
C LEU A 40 -5.98 10.01 -6.39
N SER A 41 -7.05 10.60 -6.93
CA SER A 41 -7.02 11.84 -7.71
C SER A 41 -6.56 13.06 -6.89
N GLN A 42 -6.75 13.05 -5.56
CA GLN A 42 -6.34 14.15 -4.68
C GLN A 42 -4.81 14.33 -4.67
N PHE A 43 -4.04 13.30 -5.05
CA PHE A 43 -2.58 13.33 -5.10
C PHE A 43 -2.02 13.61 -6.51
N ALA A 44 -2.81 14.16 -7.44
CA ALA A 44 -2.34 14.48 -8.79
C ALA A 44 -1.06 15.34 -8.77
N GLY A 45 -0.08 15.01 -9.61
CA GLY A 45 1.21 15.73 -9.68
C GLY A 45 2.32 15.23 -8.74
N SER A 46 2.00 14.52 -7.66
CA SER A 46 2.99 13.92 -6.76
C SER A 46 3.25 12.44 -7.08
N ARG A 47 4.38 11.92 -6.61
CA ARG A 47 4.63 10.46 -6.63
C ARG A 47 3.84 9.83 -5.48
N LYS A 48 3.32 8.62 -5.68
CA LYS A 48 2.54 7.91 -4.67
C LYS A 48 3.25 6.60 -4.37
N VAL A 49 3.52 6.33 -3.10
CA VAL A 49 4.02 5.04 -2.66
C VAL A 49 2.98 4.37 -1.78
N LEU A 50 2.44 3.25 -2.25
CA LEU A 50 1.38 2.51 -1.55
C LEU A 50 2.02 1.41 -0.71
N ASN A 51 2.05 1.60 0.60
CA ASN A 51 2.49 0.57 1.54
C ASN A 51 1.26 -0.22 2.04
N ILE A 52 1.09 -1.46 1.57
CA ILE A 52 -0.10 -2.29 1.80
C ILE A 52 0.27 -3.45 2.75
N PHE A 53 -0.47 -3.60 3.84
CA PHE A 53 -0.25 -4.63 4.88
C PHE A 53 -1.57 -5.30 5.29
N PRO A 54 -1.54 -6.51 5.86
CA PRO A 54 -2.74 -7.17 6.39
C PRO A 54 -3.40 -6.41 7.54
N SER A 55 -2.60 -5.85 8.46
CA SER A 55 -3.06 -4.97 9.54
C SER A 55 -1.87 -4.19 10.14
N ILE A 56 -2.06 -2.89 10.38
CA ILE A 56 -1.06 -2.02 11.02
C ILE A 56 -0.77 -2.47 12.47
N ASP A 57 -1.78 -3.00 13.15
CA ASP A 57 -1.75 -3.29 14.59
C ASP A 57 -1.00 -4.58 14.94
N THR A 58 -0.22 -5.13 14.00
CA THR A 58 0.60 -6.32 14.21
C THR A 58 2.09 -5.97 14.24
N GLY A 59 2.85 -6.61 15.14
CA GLY A 59 4.23 -6.20 15.46
C GLY A 59 5.21 -6.14 14.28
N VAL A 60 5.02 -6.96 13.23
CA VAL A 60 5.86 -6.95 12.02
C VAL A 60 5.50 -5.80 11.09
N CYS A 61 4.21 -5.50 10.94
CA CYS A 61 3.72 -4.40 10.10
C CYS A 61 4.10 -3.02 10.69
N ALA A 62 4.09 -2.87 12.01
CA ALA A 62 4.53 -1.65 12.67
C ALA A 62 6.01 -1.30 12.40
N ALA A 63 6.90 -2.30 12.35
CA ALA A 63 8.31 -2.09 12.00
C ALA A 63 8.48 -1.67 10.54
N SER A 64 7.72 -2.28 9.62
CA SER A 64 7.69 -1.91 8.21
C SER A 64 7.23 -0.45 8.01
N VAL A 65 6.16 -0.03 8.68
CA VAL A 65 5.64 1.34 8.60
C VAL A 65 6.67 2.36 9.08
N ARG A 66 7.39 2.08 10.17
CA ARG A 66 8.46 2.98 10.66
C ARG A 66 9.59 3.14 9.65
N LYS A 67 10.05 2.03 9.05
CA LYS A 67 11.13 2.09 8.07
C LYS A 67 10.68 2.78 6.78
N PHE A 68 9.45 2.52 6.35
CA PHE A 68 8.84 3.19 5.22
C PHE A 68 8.78 4.71 5.42
N ASN A 69 8.24 5.18 6.56
CA ASN A 69 8.14 6.61 6.86
C ASN A 69 9.50 7.30 6.90
N GLN A 70 10.53 6.62 7.42
CA GLN A 70 11.91 7.14 7.39
C GLN A 70 12.38 7.35 5.94
N LEU A 71 12.26 6.34 5.09
CA LEU A 71 12.71 6.41 3.70
C LEU A 71 11.88 7.40 2.86
N ALA A 72 10.58 7.50 3.11
CA ALA A 72 9.70 8.45 2.43
C ALA A 72 10.09 9.90 2.74
N SER A 73 10.51 10.19 3.98
CA SER A 73 10.96 11.53 4.39
C SER A 73 12.26 11.98 3.71
N GLU A 74 13.03 11.04 3.15
CA GLU A 74 14.29 11.29 2.44
C GLU A 74 14.06 11.53 0.92
N LEU A 75 12.82 11.41 0.43
CA LEU A 75 12.49 11.52 -0.99
C LEU A 75 11.65 12.79 -1.26
N ASP A 76 12.18 13.72 -2.06
CA ASP A 76 11.48 14.95 -2.45
C ASP A 76 10.22 14.65 -3.28
N ASN A 77 9.03 15.09 -2.85
CA ASN A 77 7.76 14.94 -3.57
C ASN A 77 7.20 13.50 -3.54
N THR A 78 7.07 12.95 -2.33
CA THR A 78 6.57 11.59 -2.05
C THR A 78 5.74 11.53 -0.79
#